data_AF-A0A947K1N2-F1
#
_entry.id   AF-A0A947K1N2-F1
#
_cell.length_a   1.000
_cell.length_b   1.000
_cell.length_c   1.000
_cell.angle_alpha   90.00
_cell.angle_beta   90.00
_cell.angle_gamma   90.00
#
_symmetry.space_group_name_H-M   'P 1'
#
loop_
_entity.id
_entity.type
_entity.pdbx_description
1 polymer ?
#
loop_
_entity_poly.entity_id
_entity_poly.type
_entity_poly.pdbx_seq_one_letter_code
_entity_poly.pdbx_strand_id
1 'polypeptide(L)' 'LEAINGLIQAVKRRARGYRTTKNLINMAYLIAGKLDFMLPT' A
#
# COMPACT_ATOMS: atom_id res chain seq x y z
N LEU A 1 13.76 -13.70 -3.51
CA LEU A 1 14.05 -12.55 -2.62
C LEU A 1 13.91 -11.19 -3.34
N GLU A 2 14.31 -11.08 -4.60
CA GLU A 2 14.24 -9.83 -5.36
C GLU A 2 12.82 -9.37 -5.72
N ALA A 3 11.89 -10.30 -5.95
CA ALA A 3 10.48 -9.96 -6.26
C ALA A 3 9.79 -9.15 -5.14
N ILE A 4 10.00 -9.55 -3.88
CA ILE A 4 9.42 -8.86 -2.71
C ILE A 4 10.07 -7.48 -2.53
N ASN A 5 11.38 -7.38 -2.74
CA ASN A 5 12.09 -6.11 -2.70
C ASN A 5 11.61 -5.15 -3.81
N GLY A 6 11.33 -5.66 -5.01
CA GLY A 6 10.76 -4.87 -6.11
C GLY A 6 9.39 -4.28 -5.77
N LEU A 7 8.53 -5.06 -5.13
CA LEU A 7 7.21 -4.60 -4.67
C LEU A 7 7.32 -3.54 -3.57
N ILE A 8 8.17 -3.75 -2.57
CA ILE A 8 8.39 -2.77 -1.50
C ILE A 8 9.00 -1.48 -2.05
N GLN A 9 9.93 -1.58 -3.00
CA GLN A 9 10.52 -0.41 -3.68
C GLN A 9 9.47 0.35 -4.50
N ALA A 10 8.61 -0.35 -5.25
CA ALA A 10 7.53 0.27 -6.02
C ALA A 10 6.53 1.01 -5.10
N VAL A 11 6.17 0.41 -3.97
CA VAL A 11 5.32 1.04 -2.95
C VAL A 11 6.00 2.27 -2.36
N LYS A 12 7.27 2.19 -1.94
CA LYS A 12 8.03 3.34 -1.43
C LYS A 12 8.17 4.46 -2.46
N ARG A 13 8.38 4.12 -3.74
CA ARG A 13 8.52 5.09 -4.84
C ARG A 13 7.20 5.81 -5.12
N ARG A 14 6.08 5.09 -5.03
CA ARG A 14 4.71 5.64 -5.17
C ARG A 14 4.26 6.43 -3.94
N ALA A 15 4.79 6.09 -2.76
CA ALA A 15 4.61 6.82 -1.51
C ALA A 15 5.58 8.00 -1.33
N ARG A 16 6.50 8.26 -2.27
CA ARG A 16 7.58 9.26 -2.11
C ARG A 16 7.10 10.72 -2.01
N GLY A 17 5.83 11.00 -2.34
CA GLY A 17 5.16 12.29 -2.10
C GLY A 17 4.44 12.40 -0.75
N TYR A 18 4.37 11.30 0.00
CA TYR A 18 3.56 11.13 1.17
C TYR A 18 4.47 10.83 2.37
N ARG A 19 5.09 11.88 2.91
CA ARG A 19 6.19 11.80 3.90
C ARG A 19 5.79 11.29 5.29
N THR A 20 4.54 10.86 5.49
CA THR A 20 4.02 10.43 6.79
C THR A 20 3.52 8.99 6.76
N THR A 21 3.80 8.23 7.82
CA THR A 21 3.32 6.85 8.02
C THR A 21 1.80 6.76 7.89
N LYS A 22 1.09 7.81 8.31
CA LYS A 22 -0.37 7.94 8.18
C LYS A 22 -0.84 7.84 6.72
N ASN A 23 -0.07 8.39 5.80
CA ASN A 23 -0.41 8.36 4.39
C ASN A 23 0.03 7.06 3.71
N LEU A 24 1.06 6.38 4.22
CA LEU A 24 1.36 5.00 3.83
C LEU A 24 0.21 4.06 4.22
N ILE A 25 -0.31 4.20 5.44
CA ILE A 25 -1.48 3.47 5.93
C ILE A 25 -2.70 3.80 5.06
N ASN A 26 -2.97 5.07 4.74
CA ASN A 26 -4.06 5.43 3.85
C ASN A 26 -3.89 4.86 2.44
N MET A 27 -2.68 4.84 1.85
CA MET A 27 -2.46 4.18 0.57
C MET A 27 -2.71 2.67 0.65
N ALA A 28 -2.23 2.02 1.71
CA ALA A 28 -2.52 0.61 1.95
C ALA A 28 -4.03 0.38 2.10
N TYR A 29 -4.76 1.24 2.82
CA TYR A 29 -6.22 1.19 2.95
C TYR A 29 -6.97 1.51 1.65
N LEU A 30 -6.46 2.39 0.78
CA LEU A 30 -7.10 2.68 -0.51
C LEU A 30 -6.85 1.55 -1.51
N ILE A 31 -5.68 0.92 -1.46
CA ILE A 31 -5.35 -0.26 -2.28
C ILE A 31 -6.12 -1.49 -1.75
N ALA A 32 -6.16 -1.69 -0.43
CA ALA A 32 -6.86 -2.78 0.23
C ALA A 32 -8.37 -2.56 0.34
N GLY A 33 -8.87 -1.33 0.28
CA GLY A 33 -10.30 -1.00 0.25
C GLY A 33 -10.89 -1.02 -1.16
N LYS A 34 -10.05 -0.90 -2.19
CA LYS A 34 -10.40 -1.30 -3.57
C LYS A 34 -10.32 -2.81 -3.78
N LEU A 35 -9.61 -3.51 -2.91
CA LEU A 35 -9.68 -4.95 -2.82
C LEU A 35 -10.89 -5.24 -1.95
N ASP A 36 -12.08 -5.32 -2.55
CA ASP A 36 -13.33 -5.66 -1.89
C ASP A 36 -13.10 -6.86 -0.97
N PHE A 37 -12.85 -6.58 0.31
CA PHE A 37 -12.93 -7.57 1.34
C PHE A 37 -14.42 -7.70 1.55
N MET A 38 -14.99 -8.61 0.77
CA MET A 38 -16.23 -9.32 1.00
C MET A 38 -16.17 -9.91 2.42
N LEU A 39 -16.24 -9.04 3.43
CA LEU A 39 -16.41 -9.39 4.82
C LEU A 39 -17.88 -9.79 4.95
N PRO A 40 -18.19 -11.08 5.20
CA PRO A 40 -19.54 -11.44 5.59
C PRO A 40 -19.83 -10.70 6.90
N THR A 41 -20.83 -9.82 6.85
CA THR A 41 -21.41 -9.18 8.04
C THR A 41 -22.20 -10.21 8.83
#